data_AF-A0A967U184-F1
#
_entry.id   AF-A0A967U184-F1
#
_cell.length_a   1.000
_cell.length_b   1.000
_cell.length_c   1.000
_cell.angle_alpha   90.00
_cell.angle_beta   90.00
_cell.angle_gamma   90.00
#
_symmetry.space_group_name_H-M   'P 1'
#
loop_
_entity.id
_entity.type
_entity.pdbx_description
1 polymer ?
#
loop_
_entity_poly.entity_id
_entity_poly.type
_entity_poly.pdbx_seq_one_letter_code
_entity_poly.pdbx_strand_id
1 'polypeptide(L)' 'CNVKKIWECLELPQATVSQHLALLKNKGIIEGKRDGVEVFYQVSSAESRKIVESLMEGFSCK' A
#
# COMPACT_ATOMS: atom_id res chain seq x y z
N CYS A 1 0.41 7.96 -1.26
CA CYS A 1 -0.58 7.80 -2.35
C CYS A 1 -1.99 7.90 -1.76
N ASN A 2 -2.95 8.61 -2.36
CA ASN A 2 -4.33 8.64 -1.82
C ASN A 2 -5.08 7.34 -2.13
N VAL A 3 -6.14 7.04 -1.39
CA VAL A 3 -6.96 5.82 -1.62
C VAL A 3 -7.47 5.76 -3.05
N LYS A 4 -7.88 6.90 -3.63
CA LYS A 4 -8.42 6.97 -4.98
C LYS A 4 -7.47 6.37 -6.03
N LYS A 5 -6.25 6.90 -6.06
CA LYS A 5 -5.21 6.47 -6.98
C LYS A 5 -4.83 5.00 -6.75
N ILE A 6 -4.84 4.52 -5.50
CA ILE A 6 -4.51 3.12 -5.21
C ILE A 6 -5.54 2.17 -5.81
N TRP A 7 -6.85 2.42 -5.63
CA TRP A 7 -7.86 1.49 -6.15
C TRP A 7 -8.04 1.58 -7.67
N GLU A 8 -7.85 2.76 -8.26
CA GLU A 8 -7.82 2.92 -9.72
C GLU A 8 -6.64 2.16 -10.35
N CYS A 9 -5.43 2.27 -9.77
CA CYS A 9 -4.25 1.57 -10.29
C CYS A 9 -4.30 0.04 -10.11
N LEU A 10 -5.00 -0.45 -9.10
CA LEU A 10 -5.14 -1.89 -8.85
C LEU A 10 -6.33 -2.50 -9.60
N GLU A 11 -7.20 -1.68 -10.20
CA GLU A 11 -8.44 -2.11 -10.85
C GLU A 11 -9.33 -2.97 -9.93
N LEU A 12 -9.30 -2.68 -8.63
CA LEU A 12 -10.06 -3.36 -7.59
C LEU A 12 -11.15 -2.45 -7.02
N PRO A 13 -12.27 -3.01 -6.50
CA PRO A 13 -13.29 -2.23 -5.82
C PRO A 13 -12.70 -1.44 -4.63
N GLN A 14 -13.12 -0.18 -4.50
CA GLN A 14 -12.64 0.71 -3.45
C GLN A 14 -12.82 0.13 -2.03
N ALA A 15 -13.90 -0.62 -1.79
CA ALA A 15 -14.16 -1.30 -0.52
C ALA A 15 -13.11 -2.37 -0.21
N THR A 16 -12.74 -3.19 -1.20
CA THR A 16 -11.71 -4.24 -1.08
C THR A 16 -10.35 -3.62 -0.78
N VAL A 17 -9.98 -2.57 -1.51
CA VAL A 17 -8.72 -1.85 -1.28
C VAL A 17 -8.69 -1.22 0.11
N SER A 18 -9.79 -0.63 0.56
CA SER A 18 -9.89 -0.06 1.91
C SER A 18 -9.73 -1.11 2.99
N GLN A 19 -10.31 -2.31 2.81
CA GLN A 19 -10.15 -3.42 3.74
C GLN A 19 -8.68 -3.88 3.82
N HIS A 20 -7.99 -4.02 2.68
CA HIS A 20 -6.57 -4.36 2.64
C HIS A 20 -5.71 -3.29 3.33
N LEU A 21 -5.95 -2.02 3.04
CA LEU A 21 -5.22 -0.91 3.66
C LEU A 21 -5.44 -0.86 5.19
N ALA A 22 -6.65 -1.14 5.66
CA ALA A 22 -6.92 -1.24 7.10
C ALA A 22 -6.14 -2.39 7.76
N LEU A 23 -6.11 -3.57 7.14
CA LEU A 23 -5.33 -4.72 7.64
C LEU A 23 -3.83 -4.42 7.68
N LEU A 24 -3.28 -3.83 6.62
CA LEU A 24 -1.86 -3.46 6.55
C LEU A 24 -1.51 -2.39 7.59
N LYS A 25 -2.40 -1.41 7.80
CA LYS A 25 -2.22 -0.38 8.84
C LYS A 25 -2.25 -0.99 10.24
N ASN A 26 -3.19 -1.89 10.51
CA ASN A 26 -3.31 -2.57 11.80
C ASN A 26 -2.09 -3.44 12.12
N LYS A 27 -1.41 -3.97 11.08
CA LYS A 27 -0.16 -4.73 11.22
C LYS A 27 1.10 -3.83 11.27
N GLY A 28 0.96 -2.50 11.23
CA GLY A 28 2.09 -1.57 11.25
C GLY A 28 2.95 -1.54 9.99
N ILE A 29 2.46 -2.14 8.89
CA ILE A 29 3.19 -2.22 7.62
C ILE A 29 3.11 -0.88 6.87
N ILE A 30 1.96 -0.20 6.97
CA ILE A 30 1.71 1.09 6.36
C ILE A 30 1.17 2.10 7.39
N GLU A 31 1.42 3.37 7.12
CA GLU A 31 0.82 4.50 7.82
C GLU A 31 -0.21 5.19 6.93
N GLY A 32 -1.25 5.72 7.56
CA GLY A 32 -2.27 6.52 6.90
C GLY A 32 -2.34 7.92 7.51
N LYS A 33 -2.13 8.97 6.69
CA LYS A 33 -2.33 10.37 7.07
C LYS A 33 -3.61 10.89 6.44
N ARG A 34 -4.47 11.51 7.24
CA ARG A 34 -5.68 12.18 6.76
C ARG A 34 -5.36 13.63 6.43
N ASP A 35 -5.78 14.08 5.26
CA ASP A 35 -5.67 15.46 4.81
C ASP A 35 -7.02 15.90 4.24
N GLY A 36 -7.80 16.59 5.07
CA GLY A 36 -9.20 16.90 4.79
C GLY A 36 -10.06 15.65 4.57
N VAL A 37 -10.62 15.55 3.35
CA VAL A 37 -11.46 14.43 2.91
C VAL A 37 -10.65 13.25 2.36
N GLU A 38 -9.37 13.45 2.07
CA GLU A 38 -8.52 12.42 1.49
C GLU A 38 -7.68 11.72 2.56
N VAL A 39 -7.35 10.46 2.29
CA VAL A 39 -6.44 9.66 3.13
C VAL A 39 -5.29 9.19 2.27
N PHE A 40 -4.08 9.50 2.71
CA PHE A 40 -2.83 9.14 2.07
C PHE A 40 -2.15 8.01 2.83
N TYR A 41 -1.68 7.00 2.10
CA TYR A 41 -0.94 5.87 2.66
C TYR A 41 0.51 5.86 2.20
N GLN A 42 1.40 5.39 3.09
CA GLN A 42 2.82 5.16 2.85
C GLN A 42 3.29 3.90 3.57
N VAL A 43 4.30 3.20 3.02
CA VAL A 43 4.91 2.03 3.68
C VAL A 43 5.85 2.51 4.78
N SER A 44 5.63 2.05 6.01
CA SER A 44 6.43 2.41 7.19
C SER A 44 7.40 1.31 7.63
N SER A 45 7.06 0.05 7.42
CA SER A 45 7.93 -1.09 7.80
C SER A 45 9.14 -1.20 6.87
N ALA A 46 10.34 -1.16 7.46
CA ALA A 46 11.59 -1.35 6.73
C ALA A 46 11.75 -2.79 6.24
N GLU A 47 11.29 -3.79 7.01
CA GLU A 47 11.30 -5.20 6.59
C GLU A 47 10.41 -5.41 5.36
N SER A 48 9.22 -4.82 5.36
CA SER A 48 8.28 -4.93 4.24
C SER A 48 8.85 -4.30 2.96
N ARG A 49 9.57 -3.18 3.07
CA ARG A 49 10.28 -2.57 1.93
C ARG A 49 11.35 -3.51 1.37
N LYS A 50 12.21 -4.07 2.23
CA LYS A 50 13.25 -5.02 1.80
C LYS A 50 12.67 -6.24 1.10
N ILE A 51 11.57 -6.79 1.61
CA ILE A 51 10.90 -7.95 0.98
C ILE A 51 10.40 -7.58 -0.42
N VAL A 52 9.73 -6.43 -0.56
CA VAL A 52 9.23 -5.96 -1.86
C VAL A 52 10.37 -5.69 -2.83
N GLU A 53 11.45 -5.05 -2.37
CA GLU A 53 12.66 -4.81 -3.16
C GLU A 53 13.26 -6.12 -3.67
N SER A 54 13.49 -7.10 -2.80
CA SER A 54 14.01 -8.42 -3.18
C SER A 54 13.09 -9.18 -4.15
N LEU A 55 11.77 -9.07 -3.96
CA LEU A 55 10.81 -9.66 -4.89
C LEU A 55 10.91 -9.00 -6.27
N MET A 56 10.97 -7.66 -6.33
CA MET A 56 11.04 -6.93 -7.60
C MET A 56 12.38 -7.12 -8.33
N GLU A 57 13.49 -7.24 -7.60
CA GLU A 57 14.80 -7.60 -8.17
C GLU A 57 14.80 -9.03 -8.75
N GLY A 58 14.15 -9.97 -8.07
CA GLY A 58 14.06 -11.38 -8.49
C GLY A 58 13.23 -11.64 -9.75
N PHE A 59 12.37 -10.69 -10.17
CA PHE A 59 11.59 -10.80 -11.42
C PHE A 59 12.31 -10.24 -12.65
N SER A 60 13.51 -9.65 -12.50
CA SER A 60 14.36 -9.33 -13.64
C SER A 60 15.05 -10.59 -14.15
N CYS A 61 14.31 -11.40 -14.91
CA CYS A 61 14.90 -12.41 -15.79
C CYS A 61 15.84 -11.66 -16.76
N LYS A 62 17.15 -11.93 -16.66
CA LYS A 62 18.09 -11.65 -17.74
C LYS A 62 17.95 -12.69 -18.84
#